data_AF-A0A974A708-F1
#
_entry.id   AF-A0A974A708-F1
#
_cell.length_a   1.000
_cell.length_b   1.000
_cell.length_c   1.000
_cell.angle_alpha   90.00
_cell.angle_beta   90.00
_cell.angle_gamma   90.00
#
_symmetry.space_group_name_H-M   'P 1'
#
loop_
_entity.id
_entity.type
_entity.pdbx_description
1 polymer ?
#
loop_
_entity_poly.entity_id
_entity_poly.type
_entity_poly.pdbx_seq_one_letter_code
_entity_poly.pdbx_strand_id
1 'polypeptide(L)'
;MEEKFHKKVQQTKRINIHNDLDGAAFYFTEIVKKKVENGITDALTFDCMAAGTMLAFSFEAYLNFMGDRLVGLWNERDDYHKKIDRVFQKLKITPDWSKRPFSSIGAMKRLRDTLAHRKPQTIEVEKDFIDKTDGQKGKKIDLSGDWERLCSPDMIINAHDDLNEVWKLMIQKSGLDIMEIATGGEGAVVTEKKFVPAAKPLKPAS
;
A
#
# COMPACT_ATOMS: atom_id res chain seq x y z
N MET A 1 -38.78 -2.52 37.44
CA MET A 1 -38.82 -2.90 36.01
C MET A 1 -38.07 -1.81 35.26
N GLU A 2 -36.99 -2.12 34.54
CA GLU A 2 -36.16 -1.09 33.89
C GLU A 2 -36.89 -0.42 32.72
N GLU A 3 -36.81 0.91 32.68
CA GLU A 3 -37.40 1.70 31.60
C GLU A 3 -36.59 1.55 30.33
N LYS A 4 -37.26 1.19 29.23
CA LYS A 4 -36.64 1.08 27.90
C LYS A 4 -36.96 2.33 27.08
N PHE A 5 -36.02 2.78 26.25
CA PHE A 5 -36.20 3.93 25.35
C PHE A 5 -35.75 3.57 23.94
N HIS A 6 -36.43 4.13 22.94
CA HIS A 6 -35.96 4.16 21.58
C HIS A 6 -34.75 5.12 21.52
N LYS A 7 -33.63 4.60 21.02
CA LYS A 7 -32.42 5.37 20.79
C LYS A 7 -32.06 5.31 19.32
N LYS A 8 -31.65 6.44 18.76
CA LYS A 8 -31.11 6.56 17.41
C LYS A 8 -29.64 6.90 17.50
N VAL A 9 -28.82 6.18 16.75
CA VAL A 9 -27.39 6.45 16.61
C VAL A 9 -27.14 7.10 15.26
N GLN A 10 -26.39 8.20 15.27
CA GLN A 10 -25.82 8.78 14.07
C GLN A 10 -24.30 8.66 14.17
N GLN A 11 -23.66 8.10 13.14
CA GLN A 11 -22.22 7.88 13.10
C GLN A 11 -21.64 8.37 11.80
N THR A 12 -20.44 8.94 11.89
CA THR A 12 -19.58 9.28 10.75
C THR A 12 -18.30 8.48 10.87
N LYS A 13 -17.87 7.86 9.77
CA LYS A 13 -16.61 7.12 9.70
C LYS A 13 -15.74 7.69 8.58
N ARG A 14 -14.44 7.83 8.84
CA ARG A 14 -13.39 8.12 7.87
C ARG A 14 -12.53 6.88 7.72
N ILE A 15 -12.50 6.34 6.51
CA ILE A 15 -11.71 5.17 6.16
C ILE A 15 -10.62 5.62 5.21
N ASN A 16 -9.38 5.51 5.65
CA ASN A 16 -8.21 5.96 4.91
C ASN A 16 -7.37 4.73 4.52
N ILE A 17 -7.65 4.17 3.33
CA ILE A 17 -7.05 2.91 2.85
C ILE A 17 -5.51 2.93 2.78
N HIS A 18 -4.91 4.13 2.71
CA HIS A 18 -3.46 4.26 2.74
C HIS A 18 -2.85 3.73 4.05
N ASN A 19 -3.59 3.78 5.17
CA ASN A 19 -3.14 3.22 6.45
C ASN A 19 -3.06 1.68 6.41
N ASP A 20 -4.03 1.02 5.77
CA ASP A 20 -4.04 -0.43 5.65
C ASP A 20 -2.94 -0.92 4.69
N LEU A 21 -2.75 -0.21 3.57
CA LEU A 21 -1.68 -0.51 2.60
C LEU A 21 -0.29 -0.30 3.19
N ASP A 22 -0.09 0.78 3.94
CA ASP A 22 1.16 1.05 4.65
C ASP A 22 1.45 -0.01 5.72
N GLY A 23 0.43 -0.39 6.50
CA GLY A 23 0.56 -1.49 7.46
C GLY A 23 0.94 -2.82 6.81
N ALA A 24 0.37 -3.14 5.64
CA ALA A 24 0.76 -4.32 4.88
C ALA A 24 2.21 -4.22 4.35
N ALA A 25 2.61 -3.06 3.83
CA ALA A 25 3.97 -2.81 3.38
C ALA A 25 5.00 -2.96 4.51
N PHE A 26 4.70 -2.40 5.69
CA PHE A 26 5.51 -2.57 6.90
C PHE A 26 5.63 -4.05 7.28
N TYR A 27 4.51 -4.77 7.36
CA TYR A 27 4.51 -6.19 7.73
C TYR A 27 5.43 -7.04 6.85
N PHE A 28 5.32 -6.92 5.52
CA PHE A 28 6.17 -7.68 4.60
C PHE A 28 7.64 -7.22 4.66
N THR A 29 7.89 -5.93 4.85
CA THR A 29 9.26 -5.41 5.03
C THR A 29 9.91 -6.01 6.28
N GLU A 30 9.16 -6.14 7.38
CA GLU A 30 9.65 -6.77 8.61
C GLU A 30 9.91 -8.27 8.45
N ILE A 31 9.14 -8.97 7.62
CA ILE A 31 9.46 -10.37 7.24
C ILE A 31 10.80 -10.42 6.52
N VAL A 32 11.01 -9.55 5.53
CA VAL A 32 12.26 -9.48 4.75
C VAL A 32 13.44 -9.21 5.68
N LYS A 33 13.35 -8.20 6.56
CA LYS A 33 14.41 -7.88 7.53
C LYS A 33 14.75 -9.08 8.42
N LYS A 34 13.74 -9.71 9.03
CA LYS A 34 13.94 -10.89 9.88
C LYS A 34 14.59 -12.05 9.12
N LYS A 35 14.22 -12.27 7.86
CA LYS A 35 14.85 -13.32 7.05
C LYS A 35 16.32 -13.01 6.77
N VAL A 36 16.64 -11.77 6.40
CA VAL A 36 18.03 -11.32 6.20
C VAL A 36 18.86 -11.47 7.47
N GLU A 37 18.36 -11.00 8.61
CA GLU A 37 19.03 -11.09 9.91
C GLU A 37 19.33 -12.54 10.32
N ASN A 38 18.43 -13.46 10.00
CA ASN A 38 18.58 -14.89 10.31
C ASN A 38 19.26 -15.71 9.19
N GLY A 39 19.73 -15.06 8.12
CA GLY A 39 20.35 -15.75 6.98
C GLY A 39 19.42 -16.69 6.21
N ILE A 40 18.09 -16.46 6.28
CA ILE A 40 17.07 -17.27 5.62
C ILE A 40 16.86 -16.77 4.20
N THR A 41 17.16 -17.61 3.20
CA THR A 41 16.99 -17.26 1.77
C THR A 41 15.71 -17.84 1.17
N ASP A 42 15.05 -18.78 1.86
CA ASP A 42 13.84 -19.43 1.36
C ASP A 42 12.73 -18.40 1.09
N ALA A 43 12.15 -18.47 -0.11
CA ALA A 43 11.09 -17.59 -0.60
C ALA A 43 11.36 -16.07 -0.49
N LEU A 44 12.60 -15.64 -0.20
CA LEU A 44 12.94 -14.25 0.11
C LEU A 44 12.58 -13.29 -1.04
N THR A 45 12.77 -13.73 -2.29
CA THR A 45 12.39 -12.96 -3.49
C THR A 45 10.87 -12.72 -3.55
N PHE A 46 10.04 -13.66 -3.11
CA PHE A 46 8.59 -13.50 -3.07
C PHE A 46 8.15 -12.55 -1.95
N ASP A 47 8.80 -12.61 -0.79
CA ASP A 47 8.56 -11.63 0.28
C ASP A 47 8.94 -10.22 -0.17
N CYS A 48 10.07 -10.09 -0.88
CA CYS A 48 10.48 -8.82 -1.46
C CYS A 48 9.50 -8.32 -2.52
N MET A 49 8.98 -9.22 -3.38
CA MET A 49 7.95 -8.89 -4.37
C MET A 49 6.68 -8.37 -3.70
N ALA A 50 6.21 -9.05 -2.66
CA ALA A 50 5.02 -8.65 -1.91
C ALA A 50 5.22 -7.29 -1.24
N ALA A 51 6.33 -7.11 -0.53
CA ALA A 51 6.68 -5.85 0.12
C ALA A 51 6.76 -4.69 -0.88
N GLY A 52 7.50 -4.85 -1.97
CA GLY A 52 7.68 -3.81 -2.99
C GLY A 52 6.38 -3.43 -3.70
N THR A 53 5.49 -4.40 -3.92
CA THR A 53 4.17 -4.13 -4.49
C THR A 53 3.29 -3.33 -3.52
N MET A 54 3.28 -3.70 -2.23
CA MET A 54 2.54 -2.96 -1.21
C MET A 54 3.09 -1.54 -1.05
N LEU A 55 4.42 -1.35 -1.04
CA LEU A 55 5.05 -0.02 -1.01
C LEU A 55 4.61 0.86 -2.20
N ALA A 56 4.55 0.29 -3.40
CA ALA A 56 4.07 1.02 -4.58
C ALA A 56 2.61 1.45 -4.45
N PHE A 57 1.75 0.57 -3.93
CA PHE A 57 0.34 0.88 -3.69
C PHE A 57 0.15 1.90 -2.56
N SER A 58 0.92 1.81 -1.48
CA SER A 58 0.90 2.78 -0.39
C SER A 58 1.21 4.19 -0.89
N PHE A 59 2.26 4.34 -1.70
CA PHE A 59 2.59 5.65 -2.28
C PHE A 59 1.47 6.19 -3.18
N GLU A 60 0.87 5.35 -4.04
CA GLU A 60 -0.27 5.79 -4.85
C GLU A 60 -1.48 6.18 -3.98
N ALA A 61 -1.73 5.47 -2.88
CA ALA A 61 -2.78 5.78 -1.93
C ALA A 61 -2.49 7.10 -1.16
N TYR A 62 -1.23 7.40 -0.85
CA TYR A 62 -0.81 8.70 -0.30
C TYR A 62 -1.10 9.84 -1.27
N LEU A 63 -0.79 9.66 -2.54
CA LEU A 63 -1.12 10.64 -3.58
C LEU A 63 -2.63 10.84 -3.69
N ASN A 64 -3.42 9.76 -3.67
CA ASN A 64 -4.87 9.84 -3.73
C ASN A 64 -5.45 10.57 -2.51
N PHE A 65 -4.96 10.30 -1.31
CA PHE A 65 -5.39 10.99 -0.09
C PHE A 65 -5.04 12.48 -0.13
N MET A 66 -3.78 12.82 -0.46
CA MET A 66 -3.34 14.21 -0.53
C MET A 66 -4.04 14.97 -1.66
N GLY A 67 -4.27 14.30 -2.78
CA GLY A 67 -5.02 14.83 -3.91
C GLY A 67 -6.45 15.18 -3.53
N ASP A 68 -7.19 14.24 -2.93
CA ASP A 68 -8.57 14.45 -2.46
C ASP A 68 -8.68 15.64 -1.49
N ARG A 69 -7.70 15.78 -0.58
CA ARG A 69 -7.72 16.83 0.44
C ARG A 69 -7.27 18.20 -0.04
N LEU A 70 -6.31 18.28 -0.96
CA LEU A 70 -5.58 19.51 -1.24
C LEU A 70 -5.73 20.03 -2.68
N VAL A 71 -6.08 19.15 -3.61
CA VAL A 71 -6.10 19.45 -5.05
C VAL A 71 -7.55 19.53 -5.54
N GLY A 72 -7.95 20.70 -6.02
CA GLY A 72 -9.28 20.87 -6.62
C GLY A 72 -9.47 19.98 -7.86
N LEU A 73 -10.68 19.44 -8.02
CA LEU A 73 -11.04 18.51 -9.10
C LEU A 73 -10.08 17.31 -9.18
N TRP A 74 -9.82 16.67 -8.03
CA TRP A 74 -9.02 15.46 -7.98
C TRP A 74 -9.73 14.31 -8.73
N ASN A 75 -8.96 13.55 -9.49
CA ASN A 75 -9.42 12.32 -10.14
C ASN A 75 -8.44 11.22 -9.78
N GLU A 76 -8.87 10.27 -8.94
CA GLU A 76 -8.06 9.15 -8.49
C GLU A 76 -7.72 8.15 -9.60
N ARG A 77 -8.27 8.33 -10.81
CA ARG A 77 -7.96 7.52 -11.99
C ARG A 77 -7.03 8.22 -12.98
N ASP A 78 -6.55 9.42 -12.66
CA ASP A 78 -5.51 10.08 -13.46
C ASP A 78 -4.24 9.22 -13.53
N ASP A 79 -3.46 9.43 -14.59
CA ASP A 79 -2.14 8.80 -14.73
C ASP A 79 -1.25 9.06 -13.50
N TYR A 80 -0.43 8.07 -13.15
CA TYR A 80 0.42 8.09 -11.97
C TYR A 80 1.37 9.31 -11.92
N HIS A 81 1.98 9.69 -13.04
CA HIS A 81 2.87 10.86 -13.08
C HIS A 81 2.09 12.16 -12.91
N LYS A 82 0.92 12.25 -13.55
CA LYS A 82 0.02 13.41 -13.39
C LYS A 82 -0.43 13.57 -11.94
N LYS A 83 -0.70 12.47 -11.23
CA LYS A 83 -1.01 12.50 -9.79
C LYS A 83 0.13 13.09 -8.97
N ILE A 84 1.35 12.60 -9.19
CA ILE A 84 2.55 13.12 -8.50
C ILE A 84 2.70 14.61 -8.75
N ASP A 85 2.69 15.03 -10.01
CA ASP A 85 2.93 16.42 -10.38
C ASP A 85 1.93 17.35 -9.71
N ARG A 86 0.63 17.01 -9.75
CA ARG A 86 -0.43 17.82 -9.12
C ARG A 86 -0.27 17.91 -7.61
N VAL A 87 0.00 16.79 -6.94
CA VAL A 87 0.18 16.75 -5.48
C VAL A 87 1.45 17.48 -5.07
N PHE A 88 2.57 17.23 -5.73
CA PHE A 88 3.86 17.82 -5.38
C PHE A 88 3.90 19.31 -5.70
N GLN A 89 3.26 19.75 -6.79
CA GLN A 89 3.06 21.18 -7.08
C GLN A 89 2.28 21.84 -5.93
N LYS A 90 1.19 21.21 -5.47
CA LYS A 90 0.38 21.74 -4.36
C LYS A 90 1.17 21.81 -3.05
N LEU A 91 1.99 20.80 -2.77
CA LEU A 91 2.84 20.70 -1.57
C LEU A 91 4.17 21.47 -1.69
N LYS A 92 4.46 22.08 -2.86
CA LYS A 92 5.73 22.74 -3.18
C LYS A 92 6.95 21.83 -2.94
N ILE A 93 6.83 20.56 -3.34
CA ILE A 93 7.91 19.58 -3.31
C ILE A 93 8.54 19.49 -4.70
N THR A 94 9.87 19.54 -4.77
CA THR A 94 10.63 19.35 -6.03
C THR A 94 11.47 18.08 -5.90
N PRO A 95 11.01 16.95 -6.45
CA PRO A 95 11.70 15.68 -6.27
C PRO A 95 12.95 15.57 -7.14
N ASP A 96 14.05 15.08 -6.57
CA ASP A 96 15.22 14.63 -7.33
C ASP A 96 15.14 13.11 -7.52
N TRP A 97 14.58 12.66 -8.64
CA TRP A 97 14.41 11.25 -8.97
C TRP A 97 15.71 10.47 -9.16
N SER A 98 16.86 11.16 -9.22
CA SER A 98 18.18 10.52 -9.31
C SER A 98 18.75 10.10 -7.95
N LYS A 99 18.12 10.52 -6.84
CA LYS A 99 18.60 10.28 -5.48
C LYS A 99 17.49 9.80 -4.55
N ARG A 100 17.90 9.15 -3.47
CA ARG A 100 17.01 8.82 -2.36
C ARG A 100 16.50 10.12 -1.71
N PRO A 101 15.23 10.16 -1.26
CA PRO A 101 14.29 9.03 -1.20
C PRO A 101 13.52 8.76 -2.51
N PHE A 102 13.49 9.71 -3.46
CA PHE A 102 12.62 9.60 -4.64
C PHE A 102 13.04 8.53 -5.64
N SER A 103 14.33 8.24 -5.77
CA SER A 103 14.82 7.15 -6.63
C SER A 103 14.25 5.79 -6.23
N SER A 104 14.04 5.56 -4.92
CA SER A 104 13.47 4.32 -4.39
C SER A 104 11.98 4.21 -4.67
N ILE A 105 11.23 5.32 -4.56
CA ILE A 105 9.82 5.38 -5.01
C ILE A 105 9.73 5.07 -6.51
N GLY A 106 10.61 5.66 -7.31
CA GLY A 106 10.70 5.36 -8.74
C GLY A 106 10.98 3.88 -9.01
N ALA A 107 11.78 3.22 -8.17
CA ALA A 107 12.03 1.78 -8.26
C ALA A 107 10.78 0.95 -7.93
N MET A 108 10.02 1.31 -6.90
CA MET A 108 8.76 0.63 -6.55
C MET A 108 7.70 0.77 -7.65
N LYS A 109 7.60 1.94 -8.29
CA LYS A 109 6.75 2.11 -9.48
C LYS A 109 7.17 1.17 -10.60
N ARG A 110 8.47 1.13 -10.93
CA ARG A 110 9.00 0.24 -11.97
C ARG A 110 8.74 -1.24 -11.67
N LEU A 111 8.87 -1.65 -10.40
CA LEU A 111 8.52 -3.00 -9.97
C LEU A 111 7.03 -3.28 -10.24
N ARG A 112 6.13 -2.43 -9.72
CA ARG A 112 4.68 -2.59 -9.92
C ARG A 112 4.30 -2.64 -11.39
N ASP A 113 4.84 -1.74 -12.22
CA ASP A 113 4.57 -1.72 -13.66
C ASP A 113 5.11 -2.98 -14.35
N THR A 114 6.28 -3.47 -13.93
CA THR A 114 6.88 -4.69 -14.44
C THR A 114 6.02 -5.91 -14.12
N LEU A 115 5.54 -6.04 -12.88
CA LEU A 115 4.72 -7.18 -12.46
C LEU A 115 3.33 -7.14 -13.10
N ALA A 116 2.72 -5.96 -13.25
CA ALA A 116 1.35 -5.83 -13.74
C ALA A 116 1.22 -5.89 -15.26
N HIS A 117 2.23 -5.43 -16.01
CA HIS A 117 2.10 -5.20 -17.45
C HIS A 117 2.99 -6.08 -18.32
N ARG A 118 3.95 -6.84 -17.75
CA ARG A 118 4.80 -7.68 -18.59
C ARG A 118 4.02 -8.83 -19.20
N LYS A 119 4.30 -9.07 -20.48
CA LYS A 119 3.83 -10.23 -21.25
C LYS A 119 4.76 -11.42 -20.99
N PRO A 120 4.30 -12.66 -21.18
CA PRO A 120 5.17 -13.82 -21.24
C PRO A 120 6.34 -13.56 -22.21
N GLN A 121 7.55 -13.98 -21.82
CA GLN A 121 8.76 -13.77 -22.60
C GLN A 121 9.34 -15.13 -23.03
N THR A 122 9.75 -15.20 -24.29
CA THR A 122 10.65 -16.25 -24.79
C THR A 122 11.99 -15.58 -25.05
N ILE A 123 13.03 -16.02 -24.37
CA ILE A 123 14.37 -15.45 -24.48
C ILE A 123 15.27 -16.53 -25.09
N GLU A 124 15.76 -16.26 -26.29
CA GLU A 124 16.78 -17.09 -26.93
C GLU A 124 18.15 -16.59 -26.49
N VAL A 125 18.97 -17.49 -25.95
CA VAL A 125 20.28 -17.15 -25.41
C VAL A 125 21.34 -18.03 -26.06
N GLU A 126 22.24 -17.40 -26.80
CA GLU A 126 23.43 -18.04 -27.35
C GLU A 126 24.63 -17.70 -26.46
N LYS A 127 25.40 -18.71 -26.06
CA LYS A 127 26.60 -18.54 -25.23
C LYS A 127 27.70 -19.46 -25.72
N ASP A 128 28.87 -18.90 -25.97
CA ASP A 128 30.09 -19.67 -26.17
C ASP A 128 30.69 -20.06 -24.81
N PHE A 129 31.05 -21.34 -24.67
CA PHE A 129 31.79 -21.82 -23.50
C PHE A 129 32.67 -23.00 -23.87
N ILE A 130 33.78 -23.15 -23.16
CA ILE A 130 34.68 -24.30 -23.28
C ILE A 130 34.26 -25.36 -22.26
N ASP A 131 33.99 -26.57 -22.73
CA ASP A 131 33.59 -27.71 -21.90
C ASP A 131 34.52 -28.92 -22.07
N LYS A 132 34.39 -29.88 -21.15
CA LYS A 132 34.93 -31.24 -21.27
C LYS A 132 34.08 -32.07 -22.25
N THR A 133 34.62 -33.22 -22.66
CA THR A 133 34.00 -34.11 -23.66
C THR A 133 32.61 -34.63 -23.27
N ASP A 134 32.27 -34.65 -21.98
CA ASP A 134 30.97 -35.10 -21.48
C ASP A 134 29.83 -34.10 -21.72
N GLY A 135 30.13 -32.86 -22.14
CA GLY A 135 29.13 -31.89 -22.60
C GLY A 135 28.11 -31.51 -21.52
N GLN A 136 28.55 -31.45 -20.26
CA GLN A 136 27.68 -31.17 -19.10
C GLN A 136 27.58 -29.66 -18.81
N LYS A 137 28.62 -28.89 -19.12
CA LYS A 137 28.64 -27.43 -18.90
C LYS A 137 27.70 -26.75 -19.89
N GLY A 138 27.07 -25.67 -19.46
CA GLY A 138 26.13 -24.91 -20.29
C GLY A 138 24.70 -25.47 -20.37
N LYS A 139 24.44 -26.70 -19.90
CA LYS A 139 23.07 -27.25 -19.82
C LYS A 139 22.19 -26.62 -18.74
N LYS A 140 22.80 -25.90 -17.78
CA LYS A 140 22.05 -25.17 -16.75
C LYS A 140 21.42 -23.92 -17.37
N ILE A 141 20.10 -23.95 -17.52
CA ILE A 141 19.31 -22.82 -17.98
C ILE A 141 19.05 -21.89 -16.79
N ASP A 142 19.34 -20.61 -16.99
CA ASP A 142 18.92 -19.56 -16.07
C ASP A 142 17.45 -19.23 -16.34
N LEU A 143 16.60 -19.51 -15.35
CA LEU A 143 15.16 -19.27 -15.44
C LEU A 143 14.76 -17.93 -14.81
N SER A 144 15.73 -17.12 -14.37
CA SER A 144 15.44 -15.86 -13.72
C SER A 144 14.82 -14.83 -14.66
N GLY A 145 13.84 -14.09 -14.16
CA GLY A 145 13.25 -12.97 -14.86
C GLY A 145 13.93 -11.64 -14.51
N ASP A 146 13.93 -10.68 -15.44
CA ASP A 146 14.43 -9.30 -15.17
C ASP A 146 13.81 -8.68 -13.91
N TRP A 147 12.56 -9.03 -13.62
CA TRP A 147 11.81 -8.52 -12.47
C TRP A 147 12.44 -8.91 -11.13
N GLU A 148 13.18 -10.02 -11.06
CA GLU A 148 13.82 -10.50 -9.82
C GLU A 148 14.88 -9.51 -9.32
N ARG A 149 15.53 -8.78 -10.25
CA ARG A 149 16.49 -7.72 -9.91
C ARG A 149 15.83 -6.55 -9.16
N LEU A 150 14.52 -6.41 -9.29
CA LEU A 150 13.70 -5.43 -8.57
C LEU A 150 13.12 -6.02 -7.27
N CYS A 151 13.57 -7.20 -6.82
CA CYS A 151 13.10 -7.86 -5.61
C CYS A 151 14.27 -8.19 -4.66
N SER A 152 15.21 -7.26 -4.47
CA SER A 152 16.32 -7.42 -3.52
C SER A 152 15.96 -6.88 -2.12
N PRO A 153 16.40 -7.52 -1.02
CA PRO A 153 16.11 -7.06 0.34
C PRO A 153 16.54 -5.61 0.61
N ASP A 154 17.75 -5.23 0.23
CA ASP A 154 18.28 -3.87 0.43
C ASP A 154 17.38 -2.82 -0.24
N MET A 155 16.91 -3.10 -1.46
CA MET A 155 16.02 -2.18 -2.15
C MET A 155 14.67 -2.04 -1.45
N ILE A 156 14.11 -3.14 -0.94
CA ILE A 156 12.82 -3.11 -0.22
C ILE A 156 12.94 -2.35 1.09
N ILE A 157 13.96 -2.66 1.90
CA ILE A 157 14.20 -2.00 3.18
C ILE A 157 14.42 -0.51 2.98
N ASN A 158 15.30 -0.15 2.02
CA ASN A 158 15.55 1.25 1.69
C ASN A 158 14.30 1.96 1.16
N ALA A 159 13.51 1.31 0.30
CA ALA A 159 12.28 1.91 -0.24
C ALA A 159 11.21 2.11 0.82
N HIS A 160 11.10 1.22 1.81
CA HIS A 160 10.22 1.40 2.95
C HIS A 160 10.61 2.63 3.78
N ASP A 161 11.89 2.78 4.11
CA ASP A 161 12.36 3.91 4.92
C ASP A 161 12.22 5.22 4.15
N ASP A 162 12.58 5.22 2.86
CA ASP A 162 12.44 6.36 1.96
C ASP A 162 10.97 6.77 1.76
N LEU A 163 10.06 5.80 1.65
CA LEU A 163 8.63 6.07 1.55
C LEU A 163 8.10 6.74 2.82
N ASN A 164 8.55 6.29 3.99
CA ASN A 164 8.22 6.90 5.28
C ASN A 164 8.72 8.35 5.38
N GLU A 165 9.94 8.62 4.90
CA GLU A 165 10.48 9.98 4.84
C GLU A 165 9.66 10.89 3.92
N VAL A 166 9.31 10.39 2.73
CA VAL A 166 8.49 11.15 1.77
C VAL A 166 7.10 11.38 2.31
N TRP A 167 6.48 10.40 2.98
CA TRP A 167 5.17 10.57 3.59
C TRP A 167 5.19 11.62 4.71
N LYS A 168 6.19 11.58 5.59
CA LYS A 168 6.40 12.62 6.62
C LYS A 168 6.57 14.01 6.00
N LEU A 169 7.36 14.13 4.93
CA LEU A 169 7.53 15.38 4.19
C LEU A 169 6.19 15.88 3.62
N MET A 170 5.40 14.99 3.02
CA MET A 170 4.08 15.34 2.46
C MET A 170 3.12 15.84 3.54
N ILE A 171 3.06 15.16 4.69
CA ILE A 171 2.25 15.59 5.85
C ILE A 171 2.73 16.96 6.37
N GLN A 172 4.03 17.14 6.55
CA GLN A 172 4.57 18.42 7.03
C GLN A 172 4.23 19.58 6.09
N LYS A 173 4.25 19.34 4.77
CA LYS A 173 3.95 20.35 3.76
C LYS A 173 2.46 20.57 3.52
N SER A 174 1.60 19.62 3.90
CA SER A 174 0.16 19.71 3.68
C SER A 174 -0.54 20.61 4.69
N GLY A 175 -0.02 20.69 5.92
CA GLY A 175 -0.67 21.40 7.03
C GLY A 175 -1.94 20.73 7.53
N LEU A 176 -2.17 19.45 7.17
CA LEU A 176 -3.31 18.67 7.63
C LEU A 176 -3.15 18.25 9.10
N ASP A 177 -4.27 18.09 9.79
CA ASP A 177 -4.28 17.58 11.16
C ASP A 177 -4.11 16.05 11.18
N ILE A 178 -3.43 15.53 12.21
CA ILE A 178 -3.17 14.08 12.38
C ILE A 178 -4.47 13.26 12.40
N MET A 179 -5.55 13.81 12.95
CA MET A 179 -6.85 13.16 13.05
C MET A 179 -7.54 13.03 11.68
N GLU A 180 -7.15 13.83 10.69
CA GLU A 180 -7.65 13.70 9.32
C GLU A 180 -6.94 12.60 8.54
N ILE A 181 -5.69 12.30 8.93
CA ILE A 181 -4.83 11.27 8.33
C ILE A 181 -5.18 9.90 8.89
N ALA A 182 -5.52 9.81 10.17
CA ALA A 182 -5.96 8.56 10.80
C ALA A 182 -7.33 8.07 10.28
N THR A 183 -7.48 6.74 10.16
CA THR A 183 -8.80 6.10 10.06
C THR A 183 -9.51 6.25 11.40
N GLY A 184 -10.74 6.76 11.40
CA GLY A 184 -11.44 7.11 12.63
C GLY A 184 -12.94 7.33 12.45
N GLY A 185 -13.64 7.71 13.51
CA GLY A 185 -15.07 7.98 13.44
C GLY A 185 -15.63 8.58 14.72
N GLU A 186 -16.79 9.18 14.59
CA GLU A 186 -17.51 9.85 15.68
C GLU A 186 -18.97 9.39 15.66
N GLY A 187 -19.61 9.38 16.83
CA GLY A 187 -20.99 8.95 16.96
C GLY A 187 -21.72 9.68 18.07
N ALA A 188 -22.98 10.02 17.81
CA ALA A 188 -23.90 10.58 18.77
C ALA A 188 -25.10 9.64 18.96
N VAL A 189 -25.49 9.44 20.22
CA VAL A 189 -26.69 8.69 20.59
C VAL A 189 -27.76 9.69 20.99
N VAL A 190 -28.87 9.72 20.25
CA VAL A 190 -30.04 10.53 20.59
C VAL A 190 -31.09 9.62 21.21
N THR A 191 -31.59 9.99 22.40
CA THR A 191 -32.72 9.30 23.03
C THR A 191 -34.01 9.96 22.53
N GLU A 192 -34.93 9.17 21.99
CA GLU A 192 -36.14 9.69 21.36
C GLU A 192 -37.36 9.56 22.28
N LYS A 193 -37.92 8.35 22.41
CA LYS A 193 -39.16 8.13 23.17
C LYS A 193 -39.11 6.85 24.00
N LYS A 194 -39.76 6.88 25.17
CA LYS A 194 -39.91 5.70 26.04
C LYS A 194 -40.60 4.58 25.26
N PHE A 195 -40.06 3.38 25.38
CA PHE A 195 -40.63 2.17 24.79
C PHE A 195 -41.85 1.76 25.60
N VAL A 196 -42.98 1.63 24.93
CA VAL A 196 -44.23 1.11 25.50
C VAL A 196 -44.49 -0.25 24.86
N PRO A 197 -44.44 -1.36 25.61
CA PRO A 197 -44.74 -2.68 25.06
C PRO A 197 -46.21 -2.75 24.63
N ALA A 198 -46.46 -3.37 23.47
CA ALA A 198 -47.82 -3.65 23.02
C ALA A 198 -48.56 -4.55 24.03
N ALA A 199 -49.82 -4.22 24.31
CA ALA A 199 -50.67 -5.06 25.15
C ALA A 199 -50.85 -6.44 24.49
N LYS A 200 -50.63 -7.51 25.25
CA LYS A 200 -50.92 -8.87 24.76
C LYS A 200 -52.41 -8.95 24.42
N PRO A 201 -52.80 -9.52 23.26
CA PRO A 201 -54.20 -9.75 22.97
C PRO A 201 -54.80 -10.66 24.05
N LEU A 202 -55.93 -10.25 24.61
CA LEU A 202 -56.71 -11.07 25.53
C LEU A 202 -57.09 -12.35 24.80
N LYS A 203 -56.72 -13.51 25.37
CA LYS A 203 -57.26 -14.79 24.90
C LYS A 203 -58.78 -14.72 25.05
N PRO A 204 -59.57 -15.12 24.04
CA PRO A 204 -61.01 -15.16 24.18
C PRO A 204 -61.36 -16.09 25.34
N ALA A 205 -62.25 -15.64 26.23
CA ALA A 205 -62.77 -16.43 27.31
C ALA A 205 -63.56 -17.61 26.73
N SER A 206 -63.19 -18.82 27.12
CA SER A 206 -63.85 -20.10 26.82
C SER A 206 -65.15 -20.25 27.59
#